data_AF-A0A6V7QD74-F1
#
_entry.id   AF-A0A6V7QD74-F1
#
_cell.length_a   1.000
_cell.length_b   1.000
_cell.length_c   1.000
_cell.angle_alpha   90.00
_cell.angle_beta   90.00
_cell.angle_gamma   90.00
#
_symmetry.space_group_name_H-M   'P 1'
#
loop_
_entity.id
_entity.type
_entity.pdbx_description
1 polymer ?
#
loop_
_entity_poly.entity_id
_entity_poly.type
_entity_poly.pdbx_seq_one_letter_code
_entity_poly.pdbx_strand_id
1 'polypeptide(L)'
;MGAENRAKYSTTHMAPRNNPSLLRPPPSSLSGALNGCLGCLDGPCIEKLLLHCAAALEANDITVAQQVMWVLNNVASATGDPNQRLTVWFLRALIARASHLCPTALPFALDGSSQSSRRPMTVTELAGYIDLTPWHRFGFSVANRAILQAVQGHRKVHIVDFSVTHCMQWPTLIDELAKRPEGPPVSLRITVPSAHPPVAPSLNIATEEVGLRLMNFAKLRNIPY
;
A
#
# COMPACT_ATOMS: atom_id res chain seq x y z
N MET A 1 17.48 -55.78 -17.76
CA MET A 1 16.96 -55.32 -19.06
C MET A 1 15.81 -54.36 -18.76
N GLY A 2 16.05 -53.05 -18.97
CA GLY A 2 15.06 -51.95 -18.89
C GLY A 2 14.67 -51.49 -17.48
N ALA A 3 14.57 -50.21 -17.13
CA ALA A 3 15.02 -48.95 -17.73
C ALA A 3 14.98 -47.89 -16.60
N GLU A 4 16.05 -47.08 -16.47
CA GLU A 4 16.11 -45.91 -15.59
C GLU A 4 15.16 -44.81 -16.07
N ASN A 5 14.25 -44.36 -15.20
CA ASN A 5 13.42 -43.18 -15.45
C ASN A 5 14.12 -41.93 -14.90
N ARG A 6 14.99 -41.32 -15.72
CA ARG A 6 15.60 -40.01 -15.44
C ARG A 6 14.65 -38.91 -15.92
N ALA A 7 13.93 -38.30 -14.98
CA ALA A 7 13.14 -37.10 -15.25
C ALA A 7 14.08 -35.96 -15.71
N LYS A 8 13.90 -35.49 -16.95
CA LYS A 8 14.56 -34.30 -17.47
C LYS A 8 13.86 -33.07 -16.89
N TYR A 9 14.48 -32.43 -15.89
CA TYR A 9 14.12 -31.08 -15.50
C TYR A 9 14.55 -30.13 -16.62
N SER A 10 13.57 -29.57 -17.34
CA SER A 10 13.79 -28.49 -18.29
C SER A 10 13.86 -27.18 -17.51
N THR A 11 15.07 -26.68 -17.27
CA THR A 11 15.31 -25.38 -16.64
C THR A 11 15.01 -24.28 -17.65
N THR A 12 13.77 -23.79 -17.68
CA THR A 12 13.42 -22.58 -18.42
C THR A 12 14.03 -21.39 -17.69
N HIS A 13 15.20 -20.93 -18.13
CA HIS A 13 15.78 -19.67 -17.69
C HIS A 13 14.80 -18.53 -18.05
N MET A 14 14.08 -17.99 -17.06
CA MET A 14 13.42 -16.70 -17.20
C MET A 14 14.50 -15.60 -17.16
N ALA A 15 14.95 -15.18 -18.33
CA ALA A 15 15.69 -13.94 -18.45
C ALA A 15 14.78 -12.75 -18.08
N PRO A 16 15.28 -11.74 -17.34
CA PRO A 16 14.51 -10.54 -17.09
C PRO A 16 14.24 -9.84 -18.43
N ARG A 17 12.96 -9.67 -18.78
CA ARG A 17 12.55 -8.80 -19.89
C ARG A 17 12.83 -7.35 -19.46
N ASN A 18 14.05 -6.87 -19.68
CA ASN A 18 14.30 -5.45 -19.78
C ASN A 18 13.51 -4.92 -20.97
N ASN A 19 12.45 -4.16 -20.71
CA ASN A 19 11.71 -3.47 -21.75
C ASN A 19 12.34 -2.08 -21.95
N PRO A 20 13.17 -1.86 -22.98
CA PRO A 20 13.94 -0.63 -23.15
C PRO A 20 13.06 0.60 -23.46
N SER A 21 11.75 0.41 -23.67
CA SER A 21 10.79 1.48 -23.92
C SER A 21 10.49 2.34 -22.69
N LEU A 22 10.71 1.85 -21.48
CA LEU A 22 10.48 2.61 -20.24
C LEU A 22 11.56 3.67 -19.96
N LEU A 23 12.69 3.62 -20.68
CA LEU A 23 13.85 4.51 -20.48
C LEU A 23 14.07 5.49 -21.64
N ARG A 24 13.19 5.52 -22.64
CA ARG A 24 13.33 6.48 -23.74
C ARG A 24 12.92 7.88 -23.24
N PRO A 25 13.69 8.94 -23.54
CA PRO A 25 13.28 10.29 -23.19
C PRO A 25 11.88 10.54 -23.77
N PRO A 26 10.93 10.99 -22.94
CA PRO A 26 9.59 11.25 -23.42
C PRO A 26 9.64 12.33 -24.50
N PRO A 27 8.71 12.27 -25.47
CA PRO A 27 8.65 13.26 -26.54
C PRO A 27 8.52 14.67 -25.96
N SER A 28 8.95 15.71 -26.68
CA SER A 28 8.89 17.11 -26.23
C SER A 28 7.55 17.79 -26.54
N SER A 29 6.55 17.06 -27.06
CA SER A 29 5.27 17.64 -27.48
C SER A 29 4.10 16.73 -27.14
N LEU A 30 2.93 17.35 -26.90
CA LEU A 30 1.67 16.65 -26.66
C LEU A 30 1.31 15.68 -27.80
N SER A 31 1.57 16.06 -29.05
CA SER A 31 1.36 15.20 -30.21
C SER A 31 2.23 13.93 -30.16
N GLY A 32 3.49 14.06 -29.70
CA GLY A 32 4.35 12.90 -29.46
C GLY A 32 3.87 12.03 -28.29
N ALA A 33 3.31 12.65 -27.25
CA ALA A 33 2.71 11.95 -26.11
C ALA A 33 1.52 11.09 -26.54
N LEU A 34 0.67 11.64 -27.39
CA LEU A 34 -0.51 10.98 -27.94
C LEU A 34 -0.20 10.06 -29.14
N ASN A 35 1.04 10.02 -29.61
CA ASN A 35 1.43 9.17 -30.73
C ASN A 35 1.24 7.67 -30.35
N GLY A 36 0.35 6.98 -31.06
CA GLY A 36 -0.08 5.61 -30.75
C GLY A 36 -1.33 5.49 -29.87
N CYS A 37 -1.89 6.60 -29.36
CA CYS A 37 -3.16 6.65 -28.62
C CYS A 37 -4.39 6.86 -29.53
N LEU A 38 -4.31 6.43 -30.79
CA LEU A 38 -5.30 6.73 -31.82
C LEU A 38 -6.68 6.15 -31.45
N GLY A 39 -7.58 7.00 -30.94
CA GLY A 39 -9.01 6.73 -30.82
C GLY A 39 -9.50 6.13 -29.50
N CYS A 40 -8.62 5.75 -28.57
CA CYS A 40 -9.03 5.30 -27.24
C CYS A 40 -8.01 5.72 -26.18
N LEU A 41 -8.47 6.42 -25.14
CA LEU A 41 -7.69 6.73 -23.94
C LEU A 41 -7.76 5.54 -22.98
N ASP A 42 -7.17 4.43 -23.41
CA ASP A 42 -7.08 3.20 -22.64
C ASP A 42 -5.97 3.28 -21.58
N GLY A 43 -5.84 2.23 -20.76
CA GLY A 43 -4.84 2.17 -19.67
C GLY A 43 -3.41 2.50 -20.12
N PRO A 44 -2.88 1.85 -21.17
CA PRO A 44 -1.55 2.15 -21.71
C PRO A 44 -1.37 3.60 -22.17
N CYS A 45 -2.39 4.19 -22.82
CA CYS A 45 -2.30 5.59 -23.21
C CYS A 45 -2.27 6.53 -22.00
N ILE A 46 -3.12 6.27 -21.00
CA ILE A 46 -3.14 7.02 -19.74
C ILE A 46 -1.78 6.96 -19.04
N GLU A 47 -1.17 5.77 -18.95
CA GLU A 47 0.17 5.58 -18.38
C GLU A 47 1.21 6.41 -19.11
N LYS A 48 1.20 6.41 -20.45
CA LYS A 48 2.11 7.21 -21.27
C LYS A 48 1.93 8.72 -21.04
N LEU A 49 0.68 9.18 -20.90
CA LEU A 49 0.38 10.58 -20.59
C LEU A 49 0.89 10.97 -19.19
N LEU A 50 0.71 10.11 -18.18
CA LEU A 50 1.25 10.33 -16.84
C LEU A 50 2.78 10.46 -16.83
N LEU A 51 3.48 9.54 -17.52
CA LEU A 51 4.94 9.56 -17.64
C LEU A 51 5.43 10.81 -18.38
N HIS A 52 4.79 11.16 -19.48
CA HIS A 52 5.16 12.35 -20.26
C HIS A 52 4.90 13.65 -19.49
N CYS A 53 3.81 13.73 -18.71
CA CYS A 53 3.57 14.85 -17.79
C CYS A 53 4.69 14.97 -16.74
N ALA A 54 5.07 13.86 -16.10
CA ALA A 54 6.11 13.84 -15.09
C ALA A 54 7.46 14.35 -15.64
N ALA A 55 7.82 13.95 -16.85
CA ALA A 55 9.06 14.38 -17.46
C ALA A 55 9.03 15.81 -18.01
N ALA A 56 7.87 16.30 -18.48
CA ALA A 56 7.71 17.70 -18.81
C ALA A 56 7.95 18.59 -17.56
N LEU A 57 7.42 18.17 -16.40
CA LEU A 57 7.71 18.84 -15.12
C LEU A 57 9.19 18.78 -14.73
N GLU A 58 9.86 17.64 -14.95
CA GLU A 58 11.30 17.49 -14.68
C GLU A 58 12.15 18.38 -15.59
N ALA A 59 11.79 18.50 -16.87
CA ALA A 59 12.42 19.38 -17.84
C ALA A 59 12.06 20.87 -17.68
N ASN A 60 11.21 21.21 -16.70
CA ASN A 60 10.64 22.55 -16.50
C ASN A 60 9.86 23.08 -17.73
N ASP A 61 9.33 22.19 -18.56
CA ASP A 61 8.44 22.52 -19.67
C ASP A 61 6.99 22.61 -19.14
N ILE A 62 6.70 23.75 -18.53
CA ILE A 62 5.41 24.02 -17.89
C ILE A 62 4.26 24.00 -18.91
N THR A 63 4.52 24.43 -20.14
CA THR A 63 3.49 24.48 -21.20
C THR A 63 3.04 23.07 -21.56
N VAL A 64 3.98 22.14 -21.82
CA VAL A 64 3.63 20.75 -22.12
C VAL A 64 2.99 20.08 -20.90
N ALA A 65 3.53 20.30 -19.70
CA ALA A 65 2.95 19.76 -18.47
C ALA A 65 1.48 20.17 -18.30
N GLN A 66 1.16 21.46 -18.46
CA GLN A 66 -0.22 21.97 -18.38
C GLN A 66 -1.15 21.34 -19.41
N GLN A 67 -0.70 21.21 -20.67
CA GLN A 67 -1.47 20.57 -21.73
C GLN A 67 -1.80 19.11 -21.42
N VAL A 68 -0.81 18.36 -20.94
CA VAL A 68 -0.98 16.94 -20.62
C VAL A 68 -1.84 16.75 -19.38
N MET A 69 -1.66 17.60 -18.34
CA MET A 69 -2.54 17.63 -17.17
C MET A 69 -4.00 17.90 -17.56
N TRP A 70 -4.25 18.80 -18.52
CA TRP A 70 -5.60 19.05 -19.01
C TRP A 70 -6.23 17.81 -19.65
N VAL A 71 -5.48 17.07 -20.46
CA VAL A 71 -5.96 15.80 -21.04
C VAL A 71 -6.25 14.78 -19.93
N LEU A 72 -5.32 14.59 -18.99
CA LEU A 72 -5.47 13.68 -17.86
C LEU A 72 -6.70 14.01 -17.00
N ASN A 73 -6.99 15.29 -16.78
CA ASN A 73 -8.15 15.74 -16.03
C ASN A 73 -9.48 15.34 -16.68
N ASN A 74 -9.54 15.28 -18.02
CA ASN A 74 -10.74 14.85 -18.75
C ASN A 74 -10.96 13.33 -18.71
N VAL A 75 -9.93 12.53 -18.41
CA VAL A 75 -10.00 11.07 -18.32
C VAL A 75 -10.17 10.58 -16.88
N ALA A 76 -9.69 11.37 -15.91
CA ALA A 76 -9.74 11.04 -14.49
C ALA A 76 -11.18 10.85 -13.99
N SER A 77 -11.44 9.71 -13.35
CA SER A 77 -12.74 9.43 -12.73
C SER A 77 -12.57 8.64 -11.44
N ALA A 78 -13.13 9.14 -10.33
CA ALA A 78 -13.04 8.50 -9.01
C ALA A 78 -13.91 7.24 -8.89
N THR A 79 -14.93 7.10 -9.74
CA THR A 79 -15.87 5.97 -9.79
C THR A 79 -15.72 5.14 -11.08
N GLY A 80 -14.76 5.50 -11.93
CA GLY A 80 -14.46 4.80 -13.18
C GLY A 80 -13.66 3.52 -13.00
N ASP A 81 -13.07 3.06 -14.11
CA ASP A 81 -12.21 1.88 -14.11
C ASP A 81 -10.91 2.08 -13.29
N PRO A 82 -10.12 1.02 -13.02
CA PRO A 82 -8.88 1.14 -12.25
C PRO A 82 -7.88 2.17 -12.79
N ASN A 83 -7.73 2.34 -14.11
CA ASN A 83 -6.80 3.30 -14.71
C ASN A 83 -7.32 4.73 -14.54
N GLN A 84 -8.62 4.95 -14.69
CA GLN A 84 -9.23 6.26 -14.45
C GLN A 84 -9.09 6.69 -12.98
N ARG A 85 -9.27 5.76 -12.04
CA ARG A 85 -9.07 6.02 -10.61
C ARG A 85 -7.61 6.27 -10.26
N LEU A 86 -6.69 5.53 -10.88
CA LEU A 86 -5.24 5.76 -10.75
C LEU A 86 -4.88 7.17 -11.23
N THR A 87 -5.45 7.58 -12.37
CA THR A 87 -5.25 8.90 -12.96
C THR A 87 -5.61 10.02 -12.00
N VAL A 88 -6.73 9.92 -11.26
CA VAL A 88 -7.11 10.91 -10.25
C VAL A 88 -5.99 11.13 -9.23
N TRP A 89 -5.42 10.06 -8.68
CA TRP A 89 -4.40 10.17 -7.64
C TRP A 89 -3.05 10.65 -8.18
N PHE A 90 -2.62 10.15 -9.34
CA PHE A 90 -1.37 10.62 -9.95
C PHE A 90 -1.46 12.06 -10.43
N LEU A 91 -2.57 12.47 -11.04
CA LEU A 91 -2.77 13.85 -11.46
C LEU A 91 -2.72 14.80 -10.26
N ARG A 92 -3.35 14.44 -9.13
CA ARG A 92 -3.25 15.22 -7.88
C ARG A 92 -1.80 15.33 -7.38
N ALA A 93 -1.04 14.23 -7.43
CA ALA A 93 0.37 14.25 -7.04
C ALA A 93 1.23 15.11 -7.98
N LEU A 94 0.98 15.06 -9.28
CA LEU A 94 1.68 15.86 -10.29
C LEU A 94 1.37 17.36 -10.14
N ILE A 95 0.10 17.71 -9.90
CA ILE A 95 -0.31 19.11 -9.61
C ILE A 95 0.36 19.60 -8.33
N ALA A 96 0.37 18.80 -7.26
CA ALA A 96 1.05 19.16 -6.00
C ALA A 96 2.56 19.35 -6.19
N ARG A 97 3.21 18.50 -6.99
CA ARG A 97 4.62 18.68 -7.35
C ARG A 97 4.84 19.98 -8.12
N ALA A 98 3.96 20.26 -9.08
CA ALA A 98 4.09 21.43 -9.93
C ALA A 98 3.86 22.75 -9.17
N SER A 99 2.96 22.78 -8.18
CA SER A 99 2.76 23.95 -7.32
C SER A 99 3.96 24.26 -6.43
N HIS A 100 4.73 23.26 -6.01
CA HIS A 100 6.01 23.46 -5.32
C HIS A 100 7.11 24.00 -6.23
N LEU A 101 7.11 23.65 -7.52
CA LEU A 101 8.10 24.12 -8.50
C LEU A 101 7.76 25.53 -9.03
N CYS A 102 6.49 25.86 -9.17
CA CYS A 102 6.01 27.11 -9.75
C CYS A 102 4.79 27.67 -8.97
N PRO A 103 5.00 28.34 -7.83
CA PRO A 103 3.91 28.81 -6.96
C PRO A 103 2.92 29.78 -7.61
N THR A 104 3.33 30.50 -8.65
CA THR A 104 2.56 31.56 -9.33
C THR A 104 1.95 31.14 -10.67
N ALA A 105 2.28 29.95 -11.21
CA ALA A 105 1.97 29.61 -12.61
C ALA A 105 0.79 28.64 -12.79
N LEU A 106 0.22 28.11 -11.71
CA LEU A 106 -0.84 27.09 -11.80
C LEU A 106 -2.08 27.52 -10.99
N PRO A 107 -3.17 27.93 -11.67
CA PRO A 107 -4.45 28.17 -11.01
C PRO A 107 -5.11 26.87 -10.49
N PHE A 108 -4.52 25.70 -10.77
CA PHE A 108 -4.83 24.42 -10.13
C PHE A 108 -4.25 24.36 -8.71
N ALA A 109 -4.48 25.39 -7.89
CA ALA A 109 -4.36 25.19 -6.46
C ALA A 109 -5.40 24.13 -6.11
N LEU A 110 -4.93 22.92 -5.78
CA LEU A 110 -5.74 21.98 -5.04
C LEU A 110 -6.17 22.77 -3.80
N ASP A 111 -7.44 23.17 -3.74
CA ASP A 111 -8.02 23.55 -2.47
C ASP A 111 -7.54 22.49 -1.47
N GLY A 112 -6.92 22.93 -0.37
CA GLY A 112 -6.53 22.06 0.73
C GLY A 112 -7.70 21.24 1.30
N SER A 113 -8.92 21.44 0.77
CA SER A 113 -10.16 20.72 0.99
C SER A 113 -10.13 19.23 0.63
N SER A 114 -9.06 18.72 0.03
CA SER A 114 -8.91 17.30 -0.26
C SER A 114 -8.02 16.53 0.72
N GLN A 115 -7.70 17.13 1.88
CA GLN A 115 -7.90 16.38 3.13
C GLN A 115 -9.41 16.15 3.23
N SER A 116 -9.92 15.18 2.45
CA SER A 116 -11.12 14.48 2.88
C SER A 116 -10.78 14.06 4.29
N SER A 117 -11.41 14.71 5.26
CA SER A 117 -11.50 14.26 6.64
C SER A 117 -12.08 12.85 6.52
N ARG A 118 -11.21 11.88 6.25
CA ARG A 118 -11.60 10.49 6.10
C ARG A 118 -12.09 10.13 7.49
N ARG A 119 -13.41 10.00 7.60
CA ARG A 119 -14.06 9.62 8.84
C ARG A 119 -13.28 8.43 9.41
N PRO A 120 -12.86 8.49 10.68
CA PRO A 120 -12.21 7.37 11.32
C PRO A 120 -13.11 6.12 11.22
N MET A 121 -12.52 4.99 10.85
CA MET A 121 -13.22 3.72 10.78
C MET A 121 -13.59 3.26 12.18
N THR A 122 -14.72 2.58 12.31
CA THR A 122 -15.00 1.68 13.44
C THR A 122 -14.07 0.47 13.40
N VAL A 123 -13.95 -0.24 14.53
CA VAL A 123 -13.18 -1.49 14.58
C VAL A 123 -13.68 -2.53 13.57
N THR A 124 -15.00 -2.58 13.34
CA THR A 124 -15.61 -3.50 12.36
C THR A 124 -15.29 -3.11 10.92
N GLU A 125 -15.33 -1.81 10.60
CA GLU A 125 -14.93 -1.32 9.27
C GLU A 125 -13.43 -1.55 9.02
N LEU A 126 -12.59 -1.35 10.04
CA LEU A 126 -11.17 -1.65 9.96
C LEU A 126 -10.92 -3.15 9.74
N ALA A 127 -11.65 -4.02 10.43
CA ALA A 127 -11.59 -5.46 10.19
C ALA A 127 -11.97 -5.81 8.75
N GLY A 128 -13.06 -5.22 8.24
CA GLY A 128 -13.45 -5.34 6.85
C GLY A 128 -12.32 -4.89 5.90
N TYR A 129 -11.70 -3.74 6.17
CA TYR A 129 -10.57 -3.21 5.39
C TYR A 129 -9.37 -4.18 5.34
N ILE A 130 -8.99 -4.75 6.48
CA ILE A 130 -7.91 -5.75 6.58
C ILE A 130 -8.22 -6.99 5.73
N ASP A 131 -9.50 -7.34 5.61
CA ASP A 131 -9.98 -8.52 4.89
C ASP A 131 -10.34 -8.25 3.42
N LEU A 132 -10.29 -7.00 2.94
CA LEU A 132 -10.57 -6.64 1.55
C LEU A 132 -9.59 -7.28 0.55
N THR A 133 -8.33 -7.45 0.96
CA THR A 133 -7.29 -8.07 0.14
C THR A 133 -6.40 -8.96 1.01
N PRO A 134 -5.71 -9.97 0.45
CA PRO A 134 -4.83 -10.83 1.24
C PRO A 134 -3.59 -10.11 1.80
N TRP A 135 -3.33 -8.85 1.40
CA TRP A 135 -2.11 -8.13 1.73
C TRP A 135 -1.79 -8.12 3.23
N HIS A 136 -2.75 -7.69 4.06
CA HIS A 136 -2.54 -7.59 5.51
C HIS A 136 -2.47 -8.97 6.17
N ARG A 137 -3.44 -9.85 5.87
CA ARG A 137 -3.50 -11.19 6.47
C ARG A 137 -2.28 -12.04 6.13
N PHE A 138 -1.81 -11.97 4.89
CA PHE A 138 -0.58 -12.64 4.49
C PHE A 138 0.62 -12.16 5.32
N GLY A 139 0.81 -10.84 5.42
CA GLY A 139 1.86 -10.24 6.24
C GLY A 139 1.77 -10.67 7.70
N PHE A 140 0.57 -10.62 8.29
CA PHE A 140 0.32 -11.06 9.67
C PHE A 140 0.65 -12.53 9.88
N SER A 141 0.18 -13.44 9.02
CA SER A 141 0.44 -14.87 9.16
C SER A 141 1.92 -15.22 9.05
N VAL A 142 2.64 -14.60 8.12
CA VAL A 142 4.09 -14.82 7.96
C VAL A 142 4.85 -14.26 9.17
N ALA A 143 4.52 -13.03 9.59
CA ALA A 143 5.16 -12.39 10.74
C ALA A 143 4.90 -13.17 12.04
N ASN A 144 3.64 -13.59 12.29
CA ASN A 144 3.28 -14.38 13.46
C ASN A 144 4.04 -15.71 13.49
N ARG A 145 4.13 -16.41 12.35
CA ARG A 145 4.90 -17.66 12.27
C ARG A 145 6.38 -17.45 12.60
N ALA A 146 6.99 -16.39 12.08
CA ALA A 146 8.37 -16.05 12.39
C ALA A 146 8.55 -15.70 13.88
N ILE A 147 7.62 -14.94 14.47
CA ILE A 147 7.62 -14.61 15.91
C ILE A 147 7.48 -15.88 16.75
N LEU A 148 6.52 -16.76 16.45
CA LEU A 148 6.30 -18.02 17.17
C LEU A 148 7.54 -18.91 17.19
N GLN A 149 8.24 -19.00 16.06
CA GLN A 149 9.51 -19.72 15.96
C GLN A 149 10.58 -19.06 16.81
N ALA A 150 10.73 -17.73 16.75
CA ALA A 150 11.74 -17.00 17.51
C ALA A 150 11.52 -17.08 19.03
N VAL A 151 10.28 -17.13 19.50
CA VAL A 151 9.94 -17.17 20.93
C VAL A 151 9.73 -18.60 21.46
N GLN A 152 9.99 -19.63 20.66
CA GLN A 152 9.88 -21.02 21.09
C GLN A 152 10.74 -21.27 22.33
N GLY A 153 10.21 -22.01 23.31
CA GLY A 153 10.86 -22.24 24.61
C GLY A 153 10.93 -21.03 25.55
N HIS A 154 10.64 -19.81 25.08
CA HIS A 154 10.65 -18.60 25.91
C HIS A 154 9.33 -18.45 26.65
N ARG A 155 9.43 -18.25 27.98
CA ARG A 155 8.28 -18.12 28.89
C ARG A 155 7.72 -16.70 28.96
N LYS A 156 8.53 -15.67 28.68
CA LYS A 156 8.11 -14.26 28.66
C LYS A 156 8.32 -13.71 27.26
N VAL A 157 7.30 -13.06 26.70
CA VAL A 157 7.33 -12.52 25.34
C VAL A 157 7.02 -11.03 25.40
N HIS A 158 7.85 -10.21 24.75
CA HIS A 158 7.60 -8.78 24.59
C HIS A 158 7.68 -8.41 23.11
N ILE A 159 6.58 -7.88 22.59
CA ILE A 159 6.43 -7.42 21.22
C ILE A 159 6.42 -5.90 21.22
N VAL A 160 7.14 -5.30 20.27
CA VAL A 160 7.08 -3.87 20.00
C VAL A 160 6.49 -3.68 18.60
N ASP A 161 5.29 -3.09 18.54
CA ASP A 161 4.50 -2.93 17.32
C ASP A 161 4.68 -1.53 16.73
N PHE A 162 5.35 -1.44 15.58
CA PHE A 162 5.50 -0.21 14.81
C PHE A 162 4.52 -0.14 13.62
N SER A 163 3.53 -1.03 13.56
CA SER A 163 2.56 -1.06 12.46
C SER A 163 1.55 0.09 12.55
N VAL A 164 0.92 0.36 11.41
CA VAL A 164 -0.20 1.30 11.29
C VAL A 164 -1.55 0.57 11.19
N THR A 165 -1.59 -0.68 11.64
CA THR A 165 -2.76 -1.56 11.50
C THR A 165 -3.61 -1.65 12.76
N HIS A 166 -3.41 -0.73 13.71
CA HIS A 166 -4.12 -0.65 14.99
C HIS A 166 -4.21 -2.00 15.70
N CYS A 167 -3.07 -2.69 15.81
CA CYS A 167 -2.94 -3.97 16.50
C CYS A 167 -3.80 -5.14 15.94
N MET A 168 -4.34 -5.04 14.73
CA MET A 168 -5.20 -6.08 14.15
C MET A 168 -4.48 -7.42 13.89
N GLN A 169 -3.15 -7.43 13.92
CA GLN A 169 -2.31 -8.63 13.86
C GLN A 169 -2.36 -9.46 15.16
N TRP A 170 -2.41 -8.81 16.32
CA TRP A 170 -2.09 -9.47 17.59
C TRP A 170 -3.12 -10.47 18.10
N PRO A 171 -4.44 -10.35 17.83
CA PRO A 171 -5.39 -11.38 18.25
C PRO A 171 -5.06 -12.78 17.71
N THR A 172 -4.61 -12.92 16.45
CA THR A 172 -4.25 -14.23 15.91
C THR A 172 -2.97 -14.77 16.55
N LEU A 173 -1.98 -13.91 16.82
CA LEU A 173 -0.75 -14.33 17.51
C LEU A 173 -1.03 -14.76 18.95
N ILE A 174 -1.89 -14.04 19.68
CA ILE A 174 -2.30 -14.39 21.05
C ILE A 174 -2.96 -15.78 21.06
N ASP A 175 -3.83 -16.06 20.08
CA ASP A 175 -4.47 -17.37 19.93
C ASP A 175 -3.46 -18.50 19.64
N GLU A 176 -2.46 -18.25 18.80
CA GLU A 176 -1.40 -19.21 18.48
C GLU A 176 -0.43 -19.43 19.67
N LEU A 177 -0.05 -18.36 20.38
CA LEU A 177 0.76 -18.43 21.60
C LEU A 177 0.09 -19.27 22.68
N ALA A 178 -1.24 -19.20 22.80
CA ALA A 178 -2.01 -19.97 23.78
C ALA A 178 -2.01 -21.48 23.50
N LYS A 179 -1.77 -21.87 22.24
CA LYS A 179 -1.83 -23.26 21.75
C LYS A 179 -0.45 -23.89 21.59
N ARG A 180 0.62 -23.22 22.03
CA ARG A 180 1.99 -23.75 21.99
C ARG A 180 2.08 -25.10 22.71
N PRO A 181 2.82 -26.08 22.18
CA PRO A 181 3.01 -27.38 22.82
C PRO A 181 3.56 -27.31 24.26
N GLU A 182 4.42 -26.34 24.53
CA GLU A 182 5.00 -26.06 25.85
C GLU A 182 4.07 -25.26 26.78
N GLY A 183 2.87 -24.93 26.32
CA GLY A 183 1.89 -24.08 27.00
C GLY A 183 2.06 -22.58 26.68
N PRO A 184 1.08 -21.76 27.11
CA PRO A 184 1.10 -20.31 26.92
C PRO A 184 2.31 -19.65 27.63
N PRO A 185 2.79 -18.50 27.15
CA PRO A 185 3.76 -17.71 27.89
C PRO A 185 3.18 -17.27 29.24
N VAL A 186 4.02 -17.15 30.26
CA VAL A 186 3.63 -16.65 31.59
C VAL A 186 3.51 -15.13 31.64
N SER A 187 3.93 -14.44 30.58
CA SER A 187 3.79 -13.00 30.42
C SER A 187 3.91 -12.64 28.93
N LEU A 188 2.97 -11.87 28.43
CA LEU A 188 2.96 -11.29 27.09
C LEU A 188 2.79 -9.78 27.19
N ARG A 189 3.81 -9.01 26.81
CA ARG A 189 3.70 -7.55 26.70
C ARG A 189 3.65 -7.14 25.23
N ILE A 190 2.77 -6.21 24.88
CA ILE A 190 2.78 -5.55 23.57
C ILE A 190 2.91 -4.05 23.80
N THR A 191 3.94 -3.44 23.23
CA THR A 191 4.19 -2.00 23.31
C THR A 191 3.97 -1.37 21.94
N VAL A 192 3.18 -0.31 21.92
CA VAL A 192 2.89 0.48 20.72
C VAL A 192 3.41 1.91 20.97
N PRO A 193 4.17 2.52 20.05
CA PRO A 193 4.55 3.92 20.16
C PRO A 193 3.33 4.84 20.25
N SER A 194 3.38 5.87 21.09
CA SER A 194 2.29 6.85 21.20
C SER A 194 2.22 7.80 19.99
N ALA A 195 3.35 8.03 19.33
CA ALA A 195 3.44 8.85 18.14
C ALA A 195 3.38 7.97 16.89
N HIS A 196 2.31 8.12 16.12
CA HIS A 196 2.18 7.54 14.79
C HIS A 196 2.08 8.63 13.74
N PRO A 197 2.64 8.41 12.54
CA PRO A 197 2.36 9.28 11.42
C PRO A 197 0.85 9.24 11.12
N PRO A 198 0.22 10.35 10.71
CA PRO A 198 -1.21 10.41 10.40
C PRO A 198 -1.51 9.67 9.09
N VAL A 199 -1.51 8.33 9.16
CA VAL A 199 -1.68 7.42 8.02
C VAL A 199 -3.06 6.77 8.11
N ALA A 200 -3.79 6.79 6.99
CA ALA A 200 -5.07 6.11 6.89
C ALA A 200 -4.89 4.57 6.84
N PRO A 201 -5.87 3.79 7.31
CA PRO A 201 -7.13 4.25 7.92
C PRO A 201 -6.95 4.73 9.37
N SER A 202 -7.60 5.85 9.72
CA SER A 202 -7.72 6.27 11.12
C SER A 202 -8.76 5.42 11.83
N LEU A 203 -8.59 5.18 13.13
CA LEU A 203 -9.52 4.43 13.97
C LEU A 203 -10.30 5.39 14.88
N ASN A 204 -11.58 5.11 15.11
CA ASN A 204 -12.46 5.98 15.89
C ASN A 204 -12.43 5.72 17.41
N ILE A 205 -11.47 4.92 17.89
CA ILE A 205 -11.26 4.63 19.31
C ILE A 205 -9.80 4.93 19.68
N ALA A 206 -9.58 5.26 20.95
CA ALA A 206 -8.26 5.52 21.48
C ALA A 206 -7.40 4.25 21.54
N THR A 207 -6.07 4.39 21.50
CA THR A 207 -5.14 3.27 21.56
C THR A 207 -5.26 2.49 22.88
N GLU A 208 -5.60 3.17 23.97
CA GLU A 208 -5.86 2.57 25.28
C GLU A 208 -7.05 1.59 25.23
N GLU A 209 -8.10 1.93 24.48
CA GLU A 209 -9.27 1.08 24.27
C GLU A 209 -8.92 -0.16 23.42
N VAL A 210 -8.06 0.00 22.41
CA VAL A 210 -7.49 -1.14 21.66
C VAL A 210 -6.69 -2.05 22.60
N GLY A 211 -5.83 -1.47 23.44
CA GLY A 211 -5.05 -2.20 24.45
C GLY A 211 -5.93 -2.96 25.43
N LEU A 212 -7.02 -2.36 25.91
CA LEU A 212 -8.00 -3.00 26.79
C LEU A 212 -8.64 -4.23 26.12
N ARG A 213 -9.01 -4.12 24.84
CA ARG A 213 -9.57 -5.24 24.07
C ARG A 213 -8.58 -6.39 23.91
N LEU A 214 -7.31 -6.09 23.59
CA LEU A 214 -6.27 -7.11 23.51
C LEU A 214 -6.00 -7.78 24.86
N MET A 215 -5.92 -7.00 25.94
CA MET A 215 -5.76 -7.52 27.29
C MET A 215 -6.91 -8.48 27.65
N ASN A 216 -8.16 -8.08 27.36
CA ASN A 216 -9.33 -8.93 27.62
C ASN A 216 -9.29 -10.21 26.76
N PHE A 217 -8.87 -10.12 25.50
CA PHE A 217 -8.70 -11.30 24.65
C PHE A 217 -7.58 -12.23 25.14
N ALA A 218 -6.44 -11.68 25.57
CA ALA A 218 -5.35 -12.47 26.15
C ALA A 218 -5.79 -13.20 27.43
N LYS A 219 -6.56 -12.53 28.31
CA LYS A 219 -7.18 -13.16 29.49
C LYS A 219 -8.10 -14.32 29.12
N LEU A 220 -8.94 -14.16 28.08
CA LEU A 220 -9.81 -15.24 27.57
C LEU A 220 -9.00 -16.44 27.02
N ARG A 221 -7.75 -16.21 26.62
CA ARG A 221 -6.80 -17.25 26.19
C ARG A 221 -5.87 -17.75 27.30
N ASN A 222 -6.13 -17.37 28.55
CA ASN A 222 -5.31 -17.71 29.72
C ASN A 222 -3.85 -17.26 29.60
N ILE A 223 -3.60 -16.14 28.90
CA ILE A 223 -2.28 -15.51 28.80
C ILE A 223 -2.25 -14.27 29.70
N PRO A 224 -1.33 -14.19 30.69
CA PRO A 224 -1.07 -12.96 31.42
C PRO A 224 -0.50 -11.87 30.49
N TYR A 225 -1.11 -10.67 30.49
CA TYR A 225 -0.80 -9.53 29.62
C TYR A 225 -0.23 -8.34 30.41
#